data_AF-A0AAD8Z8F4-F1
#
_entry.id   AF-A0AAD8Z8F4-F1
#
_cell.length_a   1.000
_cell.length_b   1.000
_cell.length_c   1.000
_cell.angle_alpha   90.00
_cell.angle_beta   90.00
_cell.angle_gamma   90.00
#
_symmetry.space_group_name_H-M   'P 1'
#
loop_
_entity.id
_entity.type
_entity.pdbx_description
1 polymer ?
#
loop_
_entity_poly.entity_id
_entity_poly.type
_entity_poly.pdbx_seq_one_letter_code
_entity_poly.pdbx_strand_id
1 'polypeptide(L)'
;MDMPLPLNMDDPRLQLKVENRLKNIFVTQLEDVSLLHKKEHDENVRHIPVITESSSRVLDTGVNTLQRTLVLKKQVHLDEVNRQLMQKEQEFKGHMQALEQKWSQLQHKQQETKDKAAKFEKFVEENEVKRCRALKKYQVQRKQNQLMEKDISDLSAQLEQLQIRHQRLKARVDKHKIYEDYLMKILDLLPEKYLECGAESLVMPIIRRHETLSITQQDLLQRLASVTKELDEGQHKLDSLKQEHNTSKLAEETGSLVIAVKHLGQQCYLQHYGPLEDMDMLVMMDMIKEFIVEKVDMERRALRLTASGSEMMKGSANRRREGSEVARNASSKVHLKSTSKASGKSDSLSSSKTMQ
;
A
#
# COMPACT_ATOMS: atom_id res chain seq x y z
N MET A 1 -40.68 44.50 -3.60
CA MET A 1 -41.48 43.76 -2.60
C MET A 1 -40.95 44.17 -1.26
N ASP A 2 -41.44 45.31 -0.80
CA ASP A 2 -40.63 46.22 -0.02
C ASP A 2 -41.02 46.14 1.45
N MET A 3 -40.01 46.08 2.31
CA MET A 3 -40.19 46.04 3.76
C MET A 3 -40.58 47.45 4.25
N PRO A 4 -41.68 47.62 5.00
CA PRO A 4 -41.98 48.89 5.64
C PRO A 4 -40.88 49.25 6.66
N LEU A 5 -40.36 50.47 6.55
CA LEU A 5 -39.43 51.02 7.54
C LEU A 5 -40.16 51.34 8.86
N PRO A 6 -39.50 51.20 10.03
CA PRO A 6 -40.09 51.56 11.31
C PRO A 6 -40.31 53.08 11.41
N LEU A 7 -41.46 53.49 11.96
CA LEU A 7 -41.77 54.89 12.24
C LEU A 7 -40.86 55.42 13.35
N ASN A 8 -40.04 56.42 13.03
CA ASN A 8 -39.23 57.14 14.01
C ASN A 8 -40.11 58.14 14.77
N MET A 9 -40.13 58.06 16.10
CA MET A 9 -41.01 58.87 16.96
C MET A 9 -40.46 60.27 17.26
N ASP A 10 -39.17 60.52 16.97
CA ASP A 10 -38.48 61.78 17.28
C ASP A 10 -38.57 62.85 16.16
N ASP A 11 -39.56 62.76 15.26
CA ASP A 11 -39.78 63.80 14.24
C ASP A 11 -40.32 65.10 14.89
N PRO A 12 -39.59 66.22 14.85
CA PRO A 12 -40.01 67.48 15.49
C PRO A 12 -41.30 68.07 14.90
N ARG A 13 -41.77 67.58 13.75
CA ARG A 13 -43.06 67.97 13.14
C ARG A 13 -44.28 67.34 13.84
N LEU A 14 -44.08 66.33 14.69
CA LEU A 14 -45.14 65.67 15.46
C LEU A 14 -45.37 66.31 16.85
N GLN A 15 -44.59 67.31 17.24
CA GLN A 15 -44.74 67.99 18.53
C GLN A 15 -45.89 69.02 18.51
N LEU A 16 -47.01 68.67 19.16
CA LEU A 16 -48.18 69.55 19.32
C LEU A 16 -47.86 70.73 20.25
N LYS A 17 -47.54 71.90 19.67
CA LYS A 17 -47.42 73.17 20.42
C LYS A 17 -48.79 73.70 20.84
N VAL A 18 -49.17 73.45 22.09
CA VAL A 18 -50.40 74.00 22.69
C VAL A 18 -50.13 75.42 23.21
N GLU A 19 -50.52 76.45 22.45
CA GLU A 19 -50.55 77.82 22.97
C GLU A 19 -51.76 78.02 23.91
N ASN A 20 -51.52 78.02 25.22
CA ASN A 20 -52.56 78.29 26.22
C ASN A 20 -52.88 79.81 26.30
N ARG A 21 -53.71 80.31 25.39
CA ARG A 21 -54.17 81.71 25.38
C ARG A 21 -55.40 81.90 26.28
N LEU A 22 -55.14 82.20 27.55
CA LEU A 22 -56.16 82.66 28.50
C LEU A 22 -56.92 83.89 27.95
N LYS A 23 -58.20 83.70 27.64
CA LYS A 23 -59.14 84.80 27.33
C LYS A 23 -60.11 84.96 28.50
N ASN A 24 -59.82 85.92 29.37
CA ASN A 24 -60.75 86.31 30.43
C ASN A 24 -61.96 87.01 29.79
N ILE A 25 -63.14 86.39 29.88
CA ILE A 25 -64.40 86.95 29.36
C ILE A 25 -65.40 87.03 30.52
N PHE A 26 -65.49 88.24 31.07
CA PHE A 26 -66.52 88.79 31.95
C PHE A 26 -67.06 87.94 33.12
N VAL A 27 -66.68 88.38 34.33
CA VAL A 27 -67.47 88.22 35.55
C VAL A 27 -68.75 89.05 35.42
N THR A 28 -69.90 88.43 35.71
CA THR A 28 -71.13 89.14 36.08
C THR A 28 -71.46 88.80 37.53
N GLN A 29 -71.19 89.73 38.44
CA GLN A 29 -71.69 89.66 39.81
C GLN A 29 -73.20 89.97 39.82
N LEU A 30 -73.92 89.39 40.78
CA LEU A 30 -75.26 89.86 41.13
C LEU A 30 -75.13 91.16 41.95
N GLU A 31 -76.03 92.11 41.72
CA GLU A 31 -77.02 92.50 42.74
C GLU A 31 -78.11 93.41 42.12
N ASP A 32 -79.26 93.49 42.79
CA ASP A 32 -80.41 94.30 42.39
C ASP A 32 -80.20 95.80 42.65
N VAL A 33 -81.05 96.65 42.04
CA VAL A 33 -81.97 97.57 42.77
C VAL A 33 -82.63 98.59 41.83
N SER A 34 -83.96 98.43 41.68
CA SER A 34 -85.01 99.46 41.60
C SER A 34 -85.11 100.52 40.48
N LEU A 35 -86.23 100.38 39.74
CA LEU A 35 -87.32 101.36 39.55
C LEU A 35 -87.13 102.63 38.69
N LEU A 36 -87.99 102.75 37.65
CA LEU A 36 -88.73 103.99 37.39
C LEU A 36 -90.01 103.79 36.53
N HIS A 37 -91.17 103.71 37.20
CA HIS A 37 -92.49 104.27 36.80
C HIS A 37 -93.22 103.73 35.51
N LYS A 38 -94.56 103.75 35.37
CA LYS A 38 -95.69 104.26 36.21
C LYS A 38 -97.02 103.52 35.91
N LYS A 39 -98.07 103.84 36.72
CA LYS A 39 -99.53 103.55 36.63
C LYS A 39 -99.97 102.27 37.38
N GLU A 40 -100.70 102.38 38.50
CA GLU A 40 -102.18 102.59 38.64
C GLU A 40 -102.95 101.31 38.23
N HIS A 41 -103.79 100.62 39.02
CA HIS A 41 -104.30 100.67 40.42
C HIS A 41 -104.61 99.18 40.85
N ASP A 42 -105.12 98.74 42.02
CA ASP A 42 -105.74 99.38 43.20
C ASP A 42 -105.63 98.51 44.50
N GLU A 43 -106.29 98.90 45.60
CA GLU A 43 -106.34 98.17 46.90
C GLU A 43 -107.11 96.82 46.91
N ASN A 44 -106.57 95.79 47.59
CA ASN A 44 -107.30 95.11 48.70
C ASN A 44 -106.45 94.17 49.58
N VAL A 45 -106.97 93.82 50.77
CA VAL A 45 -106.25 93.13 51.86
C VAL A 45 -106.68 91.67 52.02
N ARG A 46 -105.70 90.74 52.18
CA ARG A 46 -105.76 89.61 53.15
C ARG A 46 -104.36 89.15 53.60
N HIS A 47 -104.00 89.42 54.85
CA HIS A 47 -102.90 88.72 55.52
C HIS A 47 -103.29 87.27 55.83
N ILE A 48 -102.33 86.34 55.67
CA ILE A 48 -102.44 84.93 56.10
C ILE A 48 -101.32 84.69 57.13
N PRO A 49 -101.60 84.15 58.33
CA PRO A 49 -100.57 83.92 59.33
C PRO A 49 -99.54 82.87 58.89
N VAL A 50 -98.26 83.19 59.02
CA VAL A 50 -97.16 82.23 58.79
C VAL A 50 -96.98 81.36 60.02
N ILE A 51 -97.24 80.05 59.87
CA ILE A 51 -97.05 79.05 60.94
C ILE A 51 -95.60 78.57 60.90
N THR A 52 -94.84 78.83 61.97
CA THR A 52 -93.40 78.50 62.09
C THR A 52 -93.13 77.15 62.79
N GLU A 53 -94.13 76.28 62.89
CA GLU A 53 -94.01 74.94 63.49
C GLU A 53 -93.49 73.90 62.49
N SER A 54 -92.80 72.87 62.99
CA SER A 54 -92.30 71.79 62.15
C SER A 54 -93.44 70.91 61.60
N SER A 55 -93.27 70.43 60.37
CA SER A 55 -94.33 69.81 59.54
C SER A 55 -95.08 68.65 60.21
N SER A 56 -94.43 67.94 61.13
CA SER A 56 -94.96 66.82 61.92
C SER A 56 -95.97 67.25 62.99
N ARG A 57 -95.68 68.31 63.76
CA ARG A 57 -96.55 68.76 64.88
C ARG A 57 -97.91 69.27 64.42
N VAL A 58 -98.01 69.70 63.17
CA VAL A 58 -99.25 70.15 62.52
C VAL A 58 -100.19 68.98 62.16
N LEU A 59 -99.87 67.74 62.54
CA LEU A 59 -100.72 66.56 62.30
C LEU A 59 -101.58 66.16 63.51
N ASP A 60 -101.15 66.48 64.73
CA ASP A 60 -101.81 66.01 65.96
C ASP A 60 -103.00 66.88 66.42
N THR A 61 -103.13 68.11 65.91
CA THR A 61 -104.18 69.08 66.28
C THR A 61 -105.51 68.87 65.53
N GLY A 62 -106.04 67.64 65.60
CA GLY A 62 -107.08 67.09 64.72
C GLY A 62 -108.52 67.62 64.82
N VAL A 63 -108.76 68.90 65.15
CA VAL A 63 -110.13 69.46 65.31
C VAL A 63 -110.43 70.68 64.43
N ASN A 64 -109.53 71.66 64.31
CA ASN A 64 -109.85 73.00 63.75
C ASN A 64 -109.22 73.33 62.39
N THR A 65 -108.93 72.34 61.55
CA THR A 65 -108.43 72.56 60.17
C THR A 65 -109.48 72.17 59.13
N LEU A 66 -109.84 73.11 58.24
CA LEU A 66 -110.77 72.86 57.13
C LEU A 66 -110.34 71.65 56.28
N GLN A 67 -111.27 70.71 56.06
CA GLN A 67 -111.01 69.45 55.34
C GLN A 67 -110.32 69.66 53.98
N ARG A 68 -110.69 70.73 53.25
CA ARG A 68 -110.08 71.11 51.97
C ARG A 68 -108.56 71.36 52.08
N THR A 69 -108.10 71.99 53.16
CA THR A 69 -106.66 72.22 53.41
C THR A 69 -105.94 70.93 53.79
N LEU A 70 -106.60 70.03 54.53
CA LEU A 70 -106.06 68.71 54.86
C LEU A 70 -105.89 67.84 53.61
N VAL A 71 -106.89 67.87 52.70
CA VAL A 71 -106.84 67.20 51.39
C VAL A 71 -105.72 67.80 50.53
N LEU A 72 -105.58 69.12 50.46
CA LEU A 72 -104.48 69.76 49.72
C LEU A 72 -103.10 69.42 50.30
N LYS A 73 -102.91 69.39 51.63
CA LYS A 73 -101.65 68.96 52.25
C LYS A 73 -101.35 67.48 51.97
N LYS A 74 -102.37 66.61 51.95
CA LYS A 74 -102.22 65.20 51.54
C LYS A 74 -101.89 65.07 50.05
N GLN A 75 -102.52 65.87 49.17
CA GLN A 75 -102.25 65.88 47.73
C GLN A 75 -100.79 66.30 47.46
N VAL A 76 -100.33 67.42 48.01
CA VAL A 76 -98.94 67.88 47.86
C VAL A 76 -97.93 66.85 48.40
N HIS A 77 -98.26 66.14 49.49
CA HIS A 77 -97.43 65.03 49.96
C HIS A 77 -97.43 63.83 49.01
N LEU A 78 -98.59 63.49 48.43
CA LEU A 78 -98.73 62.45 47.41
C LEU A 78 -97.92 62.81 46.14
N ASP A 79 -98.00 64.06 45.68
CA ASP A 79 -97.28 64.56 44.52
C ASP A 79 -95.76 64.54 44.76
N GLU A 80 -95.30 64.90 45.96
CA GLU A 80 -93.89 64.81 46.36
C GLU A 80 -93.40 63.35 46.46
N VAL A 81 -94.20 62.45 47.04
CA VAL A 81 -93.88 61.01 47.06
C VAL A 81 -93.87 60.42 45.64
N ASN A 82 -94.79 60.84 44.78
CA ASN A 82 -94.85 60.44 43.38
C ASN A 82 -93.64 61.00 42.59
N ARG A 83 -93.22 62.24 42.87
CA ARG A 83 -91.98 62.83 42.31
C ARG A 83 -90.74 62.04 42.73
N GLN A 84 -90.66 61.61 44.00
CA GLN A 84 -89.58 60.75 44.49
C GLN A 84 -89.63 59.34 43.87
N LEU A 85 -90.83 58.77 43.67
CA LEU A 85 -91.02 57.49 42.99
C LEU A 85 -90.55 57.56 41.53
N MET A 86 -91.03 58.54 40.76
CA MET A 86 -90.60 58.79 39.38
C MET A 86 -89.08 59.00 39.27
N GLN A 87 -88.48 59.71 40.23
CA GLN A 87 -87.02 59.85 40.30
C GLN A 87 -86.34 58.50 40.54
N LYS A 88 -86.83 57.66 41.46
CA LYS A 88 -86.26 56.34 41.74
C LYS A 88 -86.45 55.35 40.59
N GLU A 89 -87.57 55.42 39.87
CA GLU A 89 -87.79 54.66 38.63
C GLU A 89 -86.80 55.10 37.53
N GLN A 90 -86.55 56.41 37.39
CA GLN A 90 -85.58 56.93 36.42
C GLN A 90 -84.13 56.55 36.79
N GLU A 91 -83.76 56.64 38.07
CA GLU A 91 -82.48 56.15 38.59
C GLU A 91 -82.30 54.64 38.33
N PHE A 92 -83.31 53.82 38.66
CA PHE A 92 -83.29 52.37 38.43
C PHE A 92 -83.21 52.03 36.94
N LYS A 93 -83.95 52.73 36.09
CA LYS A 93 -83.88 52.59 34.62
C LYS A 93 -82.49 52.92 34.08
N GLY A 94 -81.86 53.99 34.59
CA GLY A 94 -80.47 54.33 34.28
C GLY A 94 -79.47 53.27 34.74
N HIS A 95 -79.63 52.74 35.96
CA HIS A 95 -78.82 51.65 36.48
C HIS A 95 -78.98 50.35 35.65
N MET A 96 -80.21 49.99 35.26
CA MET A 96 -80.46 48.85 34.39
C MET A 96 -79.81 49.02 33.01
N GLN A 97 -79.91 50.20 32.39
CA GLN A 97 -79.23 50.49 31.12
C GLN A 97 -77.69 50.42 31.25
N ALA A 98 -77.12 50.93 32.34
CA ALA A 98 -75.69 50.86 32.61
C ALA A 98 -75.21 49.43 32.92
N LEU A 99 -76.05 48.59 33.54
CA LEU A 99 -75.79 47.16 33.74
C LEU A 99 -75.85 46.40 32.42
N GLU A 100 -76.87 46.63 31.59
CA GLU A 100 -77.02 45.99 30.28
C GLU A 100 -75.84 46.29 29.34
N GLN A 101 -75.38 47.55 29.33
CA GLN A 101 -74.16 47.96 28.62
C GLN A 101 -72.91 47.24 29.16
N LYS A 102 -72.78 47.09 30.48
CA LYS A 102 -71.64 46.37 31.10
C LYS A 102 -71.69 44.87 30.80
N TRP A 103 -72.86 44.24 30.84
CA TRP A 103 -73.05 42.83 30.45
C TRP A 103 -72.70 42.61 28.98
N SER A 104 -73.21 43.45 28.08
CA SER A 104 -72.87 43.43 26.66
C SER A 104 -71.36 43.57 26.41
N GLN A 105 -70.70 44.52 27.07
CA GLN A 105 -69.25 44.71 26.97
C GLN A 105 -68.44 43.54 27.55
N LEU A 106 -68.89 42.96 28.67
CA LEU A 106 -68.23 41.81 29.30
C LEU A 106 -68.36 40.55 28.43
N GLN A 107 -69.55 40.29 27.89
CA GLN A 107 -69.82 39.19 26.97
C GLN A 107 -68.99 39.33 25.68
N HIS A 108 -68.93 40.53 25.10
CA HIS A 108 -68.09 40.82 23.94
C HIS A 108 -66.60 40.58 24.23
N LYS A 109 -66.07 41.07 25.35
CA LYS A 109 -64.66 40.84 25.76
C LYS A 109 -64.37 39.38 26.07
N GLN A 110 -65.32 38.65 26.66
CA GLN A 110 -65.19 37.22 26.89
C GLN A 110 -65.16 36.44 25.57
N GLN A 111 -66.00 36.82 24.60
CA GLN A 111 -65.99 36.19 23.27
C GLN A 111 -64.70 36.51 22.51
N GLU A 112 -64.22 37.76 22.50
CA GLU A 112 -62.92 38.10 21.95
C GLU A 112 -61.79 37.26 22.55
N THR A 113 -61.85 36.99 23.86
CA THR A 113 -60.82 36.23 24.58
C THR A 113 -60.86 34.75 24.18
N LYS A 114 -62.06 34.16 24.02
CA LYS A 114 -62.24 32.82 23.42
C LYS A 114 -61.73 32.77 21.97
N ASP A 115 -62.07 33.75 21.16
CA ASP A 115 -61.65 33.82 19.75
C ASP A 115 -60.14 33.98 19.61
N LYS A 116 -59.49 34.74 20.50
CA LYS A 116 -58.03 34.86 20.58
C LYS A 116 -57.39 33.54 21.02
N ALA A 117 -57.93 32.88 22.05
CA ALA A 117 -57.45 31.57 22.51
C ALA A 117 -57.54 30.51 21.39
N ALA A 118 -58.69 30.39 20.72
CA ALA A 118 -58.90 29.45 19.61
C ALA A 118 -58.02 29.75 18.36
N LYS A 119 -57.55 30.99 18.19
CA LYS A 119 -56.54 31.35 17.16
C LYS A 119 -55.13 30.94 17.60
N PHE A 120 -54.77 31.11 18.86
CA PHE A 120 -53.48 30.66 19.40
C PHE A 120 -53.37 29.12 19.43
N GLU A 121 -54.44 28.42 19.80
CA GLU A 121 -54.51 26.95 19.81
C GLU A 121 -54.21 26.39 18.40
N LYS A 122 -54.94 26.86 17.38
CA LYS A 122 -54.69 26.50 15.97
C LYS A 122 -53.28 26.85 15.49
N PHE A 123 -52.73 27.98 15.93
CA PHE A 123 -51.34 28.35 15.61
C PHE A 123 -50.32 27.38 16.23
N VAL A 124 -50.55 26.94 17.48
CA VAL A 124 -49.71 25.94 18.17
C VAL A 124 -49.83 24.57 17.49
N GLU A 125 -51.04 24.12 17.15
CA GLU A 125 -51.27 22.90 16.37
C GLU A 125 -50.53 22.93 15.02
N GLU A 126 -50.69 24.02 14.26
CA GLU A 126 -49.96 24.22 13.01
C GLU A 126 -48.44 24.22 13.21
N ASN A 127 -47.93 24.80 14.30
CA ASN A 127 -46.52 24.86 14.60
C ASN A 127 -45.97 23.46 14.93
N GLU A 128 -46.64 22.70 15.79
CA GLU A 128 -46.26 21.31 16.08
C GLU A 128 -46.38 20.40 14.86
N VAL A 129 -47.38 20.61 13.99
CA VAL A 129 -47.45 19.91 12.69
C VAL A 129 -46.24 20.26 11.80
N LYS A 130 -45.83 21.54 11.72
CA LYS A 130 -44.62 21.98 10.99
C LYS A 130 -43.35 21.37 11.62
N ARG A 131 -43.22 21.37 12.95
CA ARG A 131 -42.10 20.78 13.70
C ARG A 131 -42.03 19.27 13.50
N CYS A 132 -43.14 18.55 13.61
CA CYS A 132 -43.24 17.11 13.36
C CYS A 132 -42.89 16.74 11.91
N ARG A 133 -43.33 17.54 10.92
CA ARG A 133 -42.95 17.35 9.50
C ARG A 133 -41.45 17.54 9.29
N ALA A 134 -40.86 18.59 9.87
CA ALA A 134 -39.42 18.84 9.79
C ALA A 134 -38.60 17.72 10.45
N LEU A 135 -38.98 17.29 11.66
CA LEU A 135 -38.34 16.19 12.39
C LEU A 135 -38.43 14.87 11.61
N LYS A 136 -39.60 14.52 11.04
CA LYS A 136 -39.76 13.32 10.20
C LYS A 136 -38.86 13.38 8.96
N LYS A 137 -38.80 14.53 8.26
CA LYS A 137 -37.91 14.70 7.08
C LYS A 137 -36.43 14.54 7.47
N TYR A 138 -36.01 15.14 8.59
CA TYR A 138 -34.66 15.00 9.11
C TYR A 138 -34.32 13.55 9.51
N GLN A 139 -35.24 12.85 10.18
CA GLN A 139 -35.04 11.43 10.55
C GLN A 139 -34.91 10.51 9.34
N VAL A 140 -35.68 10.73 8.26
CA VAL A 140 -35.55 9.98 7.01
C VAL A 140 -34.20 10.28 6.35
N GLN A 141 -33.84 11.56 6.19
CA GLN A 141 -32.55 11.94 5.61
C GLN A 141 -31.37 11.38 6.40
N ARG A 142 -31.41 11.45 7.74
CA ARG A 142 -30.37 10.89 8.61
C ARG A 142 -30.20 9.38 8.40
N LYS A 143 -31.30 8.62 8.34
CA LYS A 143 -31.26 7.18 8.07
C LYS A 143 -30.72 6.86 6.68
N GLN A 144 -31.08 7.64 5.67
CA GLN A 144 -30.58 7.48 4.31
C GLN A 144 -29.07 7.77 4.22
N ASN A 145 -28.61 8.86 4.83
CA ASN A 145 -27.19 9.19 4.92
C ASN A 145 -26.40 8.09 5.64
N GLN A 146 -26.92 7.56 6.76
CA GLN A 146 -26.30 6.44 7.50
C GLN A 146 -26.28 5.11 6.75
N LEU A 147 -27.09 4.94 5.69
CA LEU A 147 -26.98 3.80 4.78
C LEU A 147 -25.89 4.08 3.73
N MET A 148 -25.98 5.22 3.05
CA MET A 148 -24.99 5.65 2.05
C MET A 148 -23.56 5.72 2.60
N GLU A 149 -23.37 6.11 3.86
CA GLU A 149 -22.08 6.16 4.55
C GLU A 149 -21.48 4.76 4.78
N LYS A 150 -22.33 3.74 4.97
CA LYS A 150 -21.90 2.33 4.99
C LYS A 150 -21.60 1.84 3.58
N ASP A 151 -22.47 2.12 2.61
CA ASP A 151 -22.26 1.73 1.21
C ASP A 151 -20.93 2.30 0.69
N ILE A 152 -20.61 3.55 1.01
CA ILE A 152 -19.32 4.20 0.70
C ILE A 152 -18.15 3.49 1.38
N SER A 153 -18.27 3.11 2.66
CA SER A 153 -17.24 2.35 3.39
C SER A 153 -16.99 0.98 2.74
N ASP A 154 -18.06 0.23 2.45
CA ASP A 154 -17.99 -1.12 1.90
C ASP A 154 -17.48 -1.14 0.45
N LEU A 155 -17.85 -0.15 -0.37
CA LEU A 155 -17.28 0.05 -1.70
C LEU A 155 -15.80 0.49 -1.65
N SER A 156 -15.42 1.33 -0.69
CA SER A 156 -14.04 1.78 -0.52
C SER A 156 -13.12 0.62 -0.13
N ALA A 157 -13.55 -0.25 0.79
CA ALA A 157 -12.82 -1.44 1.19
C ALA A 157 -12.67 -2.46 0.04
N GLN A 158 -13.71 -2.62 -0.79
CA GLN A 158 -13.64 -3.43 -2.01
C GLN A 158 -12.65 -2.84 -3.03
N LEU A 159 -12.70 -1.53 -3.26
CA LEU A 159 -11.79 -0.83 -4.18
C LEU A 159 -10.33 -1.01 -3.73
N GLU A 160 -10.03 -0.80 -2.45
CA GLU A 160 -8.69 -1.06 -1.89
C GLU A 160 -8.27 -2.52 -2.07
N GLN A 161 -9.14 -3.50 -1.78
CA GLN A 161 -8.84 -4.91 -1.97
C GLN A 161 -8.54 -5.25 -3.45
N LEU A 162 -9.30 -4.69 -4.39
CA LEU A 162 -9.07 -4.82 -5.84
C LEU A 162 -7.76 -4.14 -6.26
N GLN A 163 -7.43 -2.97 -5.72
CA GLN A 163 -6.21 -2.23 -6.01
C GLN A 163 -4.97 -3.00 -5.52
N ILE A 164 -5.00 -3.54 -4.30
CA ILE A 164 -3.94 -4.41 -3.76
C ILE A 164 -3.85 -5.74 -4.54
N ARG A 165 -4.96 -6.27 -5.07
CA ARG A 165 -4.95 -7.42 -5.99
C ARG A 165 -4.31 -7.06 -7.33
N HIS A 166 -4.65 -5.91 -7.91
CA HIS A 166 -4.11 -5.43 -9.17
C HIS A 166 -2.60 -5.20 -9.07
N GLN A 167 -2.13 -4.52 -8.03
CA GLN A 167 -0.70 -4.30 -7.77
C GLN A 167 0.08 -5.62 -7.64
N ARG A 168 -0.44 -6.59 -6.87
CA ARG A 168 0.16 -7.93 -6.75
C ARG A 168 0.17 -8.70 -8.08
N LEU A 169 -0.86 -8.56 -8.90
CA LEU A 169 -0.92 -9.21 -10.21
C LEU A 169 0.02 -8.55 -11.21
N LYS A 170 0.12 -7.21 -11.21
CA LYS A 170 1.09 -6.45 -12.01
C LYS A 170 2.53 -6.84 -11.66
N ALA A 171 2.89 -6.82 -10.38
CA ALA A 171 4.22 -7.26 -9.93
C ALA A 171 4.52 -8.73 -10.28
N ARG A 172 3.49 -9.60 -10.38
CA ARG A 172 3.65 -10.95 -10.95
C ARG A 172 3.91 -10.92 -12.45
N VAL A 173 3.19 -10.12 -13.24
CA VAL A 173 3.44 -9.98 -14.69
C VAL A 173 4.86 -9.44 -14.91
N ASP A 174 5.22 -8.34 -14.26
CA ASP A 174 6.56 -7.72 -14.37
C ASP A 174 7.68 -8.72 -14.02
N LYS A 175 7.49 -9.58 -13.00
CA LYS A 175 8.44 -10.66 -12.66
C LYS A 175 8.58 -11.73 -13.74
N HIS A 176 7.51 -12.09 -14.44
CA HIS A 176 7.54 -13.18 -15.44
C HIS A 176 7.82 -12.69 -16.85
N LYS A 177 7.71 -11.38 -17.12
CA LYS A 177 8.02 -10.77 -18.42
C LYS A 177 9.44 -11.09 -18.90
N ILE A 178 10.41 -11.22 -18.00
CA ILE A 178 11.79 -11.62 -18.36
C ILE A 178 11.82 -12.99 -19.08
N TYR A 179 10.93 -13.91 -18.70
CA TYR A 179 10.80 -15.23 -19.36
C TYR A 179 10.00 -15.13 -20.66
N GLU A 180 9.00 -14.26 -20.74
CA GLU A 180 8.26 -13.95 -21.98
C GLU A 180 9.21 -13.35 -23.04
N ASP A 181 9.93 -12.27 -22.69
CA ASP A 181 10.96 -11.61 -23.51
C ASP A 181 12.12 -12.55 -23.90
N TYR A 182 12.31 -13.67 -23.19
CA TYR A 182 13.28 -14.72 -23.52
C TYR A 182 12.67 -15.76 -24.47
N LEU A 183 11.50 -16.32 -24.14
CA LEU A 183 10.83 -17.34 -24.94
C LEU A 183 10.46 -16.83 -26.34
N MET A 184 10.07 -15.56 -26.47
CA MET A 184 9.85 -14.93 -27.78
C MET A 184 11.15 -14.92 -28.62
N LYS A 185 12.29 -14.53 -28.06
CA LYS A 185 13.59 -14.58 -28.77
C LYS A 185 14.02 -16.00 -29.14
N ILE A 186 13.62 -17.00 -28.36
CA ILE A 186 13.86 -18.41 -28.70
C ILE A 186 12.93 -18.87 -29.83
N LEU A 187 11.71 -18.32 -29.95
CA LEU A 187 10.82 -18.56 -31.09
C LEU A 187 11.33 -17.90 -32.37
N ASP A 188 11.83 -16.67 -32.30
CA ASP A 188 12.46 -15.97 -33.44
C ASP A 188 13.68 -16.75 -33.99
N LEU A 189 14.31 -17.59 -33.17
CA LEU A 189 15.44 -18.46 -33.53
C LEU A 189 15.03 -19.91 -33.87
N LEU A 190 13.76 -20.27 -33.73
CA LEU A 190 13.28 -21.64 -33.92
C LEU A 190 12.85 -21.87 -35.39
N PRO A 191 13.45 -22.82 -36.13
CA PRO A 191 13.08 -23.05 -37.53
C PRO A 191 11.61 -23.44 -37.71
N GLU A 192 10.97 -22.86 -38.73
CA GLU A 192 9.52 -22.92 -39.03
C GLU A 192 8.91 -24.33 -38.95
N LYS A 193 9.66 -25.34 -39.40
CA LYS A 193 9.34 -26.79 -39.33
C LYS A 193 9.10 -27.36 -37.91
N TYR A 194 9.26 -26.55 -36.85
CA TYR A 194 8.88 -26.91 -35.48
C TYR A 194 7.67 -26.10 -34.97
N LEU A 195 7.34 -24.97 -35.61
CA LEU A 195 6.21 -24.10 -35.22
C LEU A 195 4.85 -24.70 -35.64
N GLU A 196 4.83 -25.55 -36.67
CA GLU A 196 3.64 -26.28 -37.12
C GLU A 196 3.06 -27.22 -36.02
N CYS A 197 3.88 -27.61 -35.04
CA CYS A 197 3.52 -28.50 -33.94
C CYS A 197 2.77 -27.82 -32.77
N GLY A 198 1.61 -27.22 -33.06
CA GLY A 198 0.57 -26.93 -32.06
C GLY A 198 0.06 -25.49 -32.03
N ALA A 199 -1.06 -25.25 -32.69
CA ALA A 199 -1.72 -23.94 -32.77
C ALA A 199 -2.25 -23.37 -31.44
N GLU A 200 -2.23 -24.15 -30.34
CA GLU A 200 -2.77 -23.75 -29.03
C GLU A 200 -1.72 -23.18 -28.06
N SER A 201 -0.41 -23.39 -28.29
CA SER A 201 0.63 -22.92 -27.35
C SER A 201 1.99 -22.72 -28.00
N LEU A 202 2.38 -21.45 -28.14
CA LEU A 202 3.69 -21.02 -28.65
C LEU A 202 4.88 -21.58 -27.85
N VAL A 203 4.68 -21.94 -26.57
CA VAL A 203 5.76 -22.50 -25.72
C VAL A 203 6.00 -23.98 -26.00
N MET A 204 5.01 -24.71 -26.53
CA MET A 204 5.06 -26.17 -26.68
C MET A 204 6.13 -26.66 -27.68
N PRO A 205 6.34 -26.02 -28.86
CA PRO A 205 7.47 -26.32 -29.73
C PRO A 205 8.83 -26.23 -29.05
N ILE A 206 9.02 -25.23 -28.18
CA ILE A 206 10.29 -25.00 -27.45
C ILE A 206 10.52 -26.15 -26.46
N ILE A 207 9.49 -26.55 -25.70
CA ILE A 207 9.56 -27.66 -24.74
C ILE A 207 9.90 -28.96 -25.46
N ARG A 208 9.16 -29.32 -26.52
CA ARG A 208 9.44 -30.55 -27.30
C ARG A 208 10.83 -30.55 -27.93
N ARG A 209 11.32 -29.39 -28.38
CA ARG A 209 12.69 -29.29 -28.91
C ARG A 209 13.74 -29.45 -27.81
N HIS A 210 13.52 -28.89 -26.62
CA HIS A 210 14.41 -29.06 -25.48
C HIS A 210 14.45 -30.52 -24.99
N GLU A 211 13.30 -31.16 -24.81
CA GLU A 211 13.20 -32.59 -24.45
C GLU A 211 13.99 -33.46 -25.44
N THR A 212 13.75 -33.28 -26.74
CA THR A 212 14.46 -34.00 -27.81
C THR A 212 15.97 -33.80 -27.74
N LEU A 213 16.42 -32.55 -27.61
CA LEU A 213 17.85 -32.22 -27.52
C LEU A 213 18.48 -32.83 -26.26
N SER A 214 17.81 -32.74 -25.11
CA SER A 214 18.28 -33.29 -23.83
C SER A 214 18.49 -34.80 -23.90
N ILE A 215 17.55 -35.54 -24.51
CA ILE A 215 17.68 -36.98 -24.75
C ILE A 215 18.88 -37.27 -25.67
N THR A 216 18.96 -36.60 -26.83
CA THR A 216 20.08 -36.85 -27.77
C THR A 216 21.45 -36.47 -27.18
N GLN A 217 21.52 -35.46 -26.31
CA GLN A 217 22.74 -35.10 -25.59
C GLN A 217 23.14 -36.20 -24.59
N GLN A 218 22.18 -36.75 -23.85
CA GLN A 218 22.43 -37.86 -22.92
C GLN A 218 22.90 -39.12 -23.66
N ASP A 219 22.25 -39.48 -24.78
CA ASP A 219 22.66 -40.59 -25.65
C ASP A 219 24.08 -40.41 -26.19
N LEU A 220 24.43 -39.20 -26.64
CA LEU A 220 25.76 -38.89 -27.17
C LEU A 220 26.84 -38.93 -26.08
N LEU A 221 26.55 -38.46 -24.86
CA LEU A 221 27.45 -38.56 -23.72
C LEU A 221 27.66 -40.03 -23.29
N GLN A 222 26.61 -40.86 -23.28
CA GLN A 222 26.72 -42.28 -22.99
C GLN A 222 27.53 -43.04 -24.06
N ARG A 223 27.31 -42.72 -25.35
CA ARG A 223 28.11 -43.27 -26.46
C ARG A 223 29.58 -42.87 -26.36
N LEU A 224 29.86 -41.61 -26.06
CA LEU A 224 31.22 -41.11 -25.85
C LEU A 224 31.90 -41.86 -24.69
N ALA A 225 31.21 -42.05 -23.56
CA ALA A 225 31.73 -42.79 -22.41
C ALA A 225 32.02 -44.28 -22.73
N SER A 226 31.23 -44.91 -23.59
CA SER A 226 31.51 -46.26 -24.10
C SER A 226 32.78 -46.27 -24.95
N VAL A 227 32.87 -45.38 -25.94
CA VAL A 227 34.02 -45.30 -26.87
C VAL A 227 35.31 -44.93 -26.14
N THR A 228 35.29 -44.07 -25.12
CA THR A 228 36.49 -43.80 -24.30
C THR A 228 36.89 -45.05 -23.51
N LYS A 229 35.94 -45.79 -22.92
CA LYS A 229 36.25 -47.03 -22.20
C LYS A 229 36.80 -48.12 -23.14
N GLU A 230 36.26 -48.23 -24.34
CA GLU A 230 36.75 -49.15 -25.39
C GLU A 230 38.18 -48.77 -25.86
N LEU A 231 38.47 -47.47 -25.96
CA LEU A 231 39.81 -46.93 -26.23
C LEU A 231 40.78 -47.25 -25.08
N ASP A 232 40.42 -46.96 -23.83
CA ASP A 232 41.24 -47.21 -22.65
C ASP A 232 41.55 -48.71 -22.51
N GLU A 233 40.54 -49.57 -22.69
CA GLU A 233 40.73 -51.02 -22.75
C GLU A 233 41.66 -51.45 -23.90
N GLY A 234 41.52 -50.84 -25.08
CA GLY A 234 42.40 -51.10 -26.23
C GLY A 234 43.84 -50.69 -25.97
N GLN A 235 44.05 -49.54 -25.33
CA GLN A 235 45.36 -49.02 -24.93
C GLN A 235 46.00 -49.93 -23.87
N HIS A 236 45.26 -50.35 -22.84
CA HIS A 236 45.75 -51.30 -21.84
C HIS A 236 46.14 -52.65 -22.47
N LYS A 237 45.32 -53.21 -23.37
CA LYS A 237 45.64 -54.45 -24.11
C LYS A 237 46.91 -54.29 -24.95
N LEU A 238 47.06 -53.16 -25.65
CA LEU A 238 48.23 -52.84 -26.46
C LEU A 238 49.51 -52.70 -25.62
N ASP A 239 49.44 -52.03 -24.47
CA ASP A 239 50.62 -51.84 -23.60
C ASP A 239 51.01 -53.13 -22.87
N SER A 240 50.04 -53.98 -22.50
CA SER A 240 50.31 -55.34 -22.02
C SER A 240 51.04 -56.19 -23.07
N LEU A 241 50.59 -56.19 -24.33
CA LEU A 241 51.25 -56.91 -25.42
C LEU A 241 52.66 -56.37 -25.72
N LYS A 242 52.89 -55.04 -25.63
CA LYS A 242 54.24 -54.46 -25.72
C LYS A 242 55.13 -54.96 -24.57
N GLN A 243 54.62 -55.00 -23.35
CA GLN A 243 55.36 -55.47 -22.18
C GLN A 243 55.73 -56.95 -22.31
N GLU A 244 54.77 -57.79 -22.70
CA GLU A 244 54.96 -59.23 -22.94
C GLU A 244 55.98 -59.49 -24.06
N HIS A 245 55.88 -58.78 -25.18
CA HIS A 245 56.86 -58.90 -26.28
C HIS A 245 58.27 -58.48 -25.83
N ASN A 246 58.38 -57.39 -25.07
CA ASN A 246 59.67 -56.94 -24.53
C ASN A 246 60.27 -57.96 -23.53
N THR A 247 59.48 -58.55 -22.65
CA THR A 247 59.97 -59.58 -21.72
C THR A 247 60.32 -60.90 -22.43
N SER A 248 59.55 -61.28 -23.45
CA SER A 248 59.84 -62.44 -24.31
C SER A 248 61.16 -62.26 -25.07
N LYS A 249 61.39 -61.08 -25.66
CA LYS A 249 62.65 -60.75 -26.34
C LYS A 249 63.85 -60.78 -25.39
N LEU A 250 63.70 -60.23 -24.18
CA LEU A 250 64.74 -60.29 -23.14
C LEU A 250 65.00 -61.73 -22.66
N ALA A 251 63.97 -62.59 -22.59
CA ALA A 251 64.13 -64.01 -22.29
C ALA A 251 64.84 -64.79 -23.42
N GLU A 252 64.60 -64.45 -24.68
CA GLU A 252 65.29 -65.03 -25.84
C GLU A 252 66.77 -64.59 -25.91
N GLU A 253 67.04 -63.30 -25.71
CA GLU A 253 68.40 -62.75 -25.67
C GLU A 253 69.20 -63.32 -24.50
N THR A 254 68.62 -63.38 -23.29
CA THR A 254 69.29 -63.99 -22.14
C THR A 254 69.48 -65.50 -22.33
N GLY A 255 68.47 -66.24 -22.79
CA GLY A 255 68.60 -67.68 -23.08
C GLY A 255 69.71 -67.99 -24.09
N SER A 256 69.86 -67.15 -25.12
CA SER A 256 70.95 -67.24 -26.09
C SER A 256 72.33 -67.02 -25.45
N LEU A 257 72.45 -66.03 -24.55
CA LEU A 257 73.67 -65.81 -23.77
C LEU A 257 73.98 -66.96 -22.81
N VAL A 258 72.98 -67.56 -22.15
CA VAL A 258 73.18 -68.75 -21.29
C VAL A 258 73.78 -69.90 -22.08
N ILE A 259 73.28 -70.18 -23.28
CA ILE A 259 73.79 -71.25 -24.15
C ILE A 259 75.23 -70.93 -24.59
N ALA A 260 75.52 -69.67 -24.95
CA ALA A 260 76.87 -69.26 -25.34
C ALA A 260 77.89 -69.38 -24.18
N VAL A 261 77.51 -68.96 -22.97
CA VAL A 261 78.33 -69.12 -21.75
C VAL A 261 78.59 -70.60 -21.46
N LYS A 262 77.56 -71.47 -21.53
CA LYS A 262 77.74 -72.91 -21.32
C LYS A 262 78.67 -73.55 -22.35
N HIS A 263 78.57 -73.18 -23.62
CA HIS A 263 79.47 -73.67 -24.66
C HIS A 263 80.91 -73.18 -24.47
N LEU A 264 81.12 -71.93 -24.05
CA LEU A 264 82.45 -71.42 -23.68
C LEU A 264 83.02 -72.13 -22.44
N GLY A 265 82.19 -72.41 -21.42
CA GLY A 265 82.59 -73.17 -20.24
C GLY A 265 83.06 -74.59 -20.57
N GLN A 266 82.42 -75.24 -21.55
CA GLN A 266 82.86 -76.54 -22.09
C GLN A 266 84.21 -76.46 -22.80
N GLN A 267 84.50 -75.37 -23.52
CA GLN A 267 85.76 -75.17 -24.25
C GLN A 267 86.93 -74.74 -23.34
N CYS A 268 86.63 -74.00 -22.26
CA CYS A 268 87.61 -73.35 -21.38
C CYS A 268 87.70 -74.01 -19.99
N TYR A 269 87.46 -75.32 -19.90
CA TYR A 269 87.35 -76.04 -18.63
C TYR A 269 88.66 -76.07 -17.82
N LEU A 270 88.56 -75.68 -16.53
CA LEU A 270 89.65 -75.76 -15.55
C LEU A 270 89.34 -76.83 -14.49
N GLN A 271 90.23 -77.82 -14.36
CA GLN A 271 90.02 -79.04 -13.55
C GLN A 271 89.76 -78.77 -12.04
N HIS A 272 90.16 -77.61 -11.52
CA HIS A 272 90.00 -77.27 -10.10
C HIS A 272 88.63 -76.68 -9.75
N TYR A 273 87.77 -76.37 -10.73
CA TYR A 273 86.42 -75.84 -10.49
C TYR A 273 85.34 -76.93 -10.26
N GLY A 274 85.65 -78.22 -10.45
CA GLY A 274 84.71 -79.34 -10.25
C GLY A 274 84.00 -79.81 -11.53
N PRO A 275 82.96 -80.68 -11.45
CA PRO A 275 82.20 -81.15 -12.61
C PRO A 275 81.39 -80.02 -13.26
N LEU A 276 81.38 -79.96 -14.60
CA LEU A 276 80.74 -78.87 -15.35
C LEU A 276 79.19 -78.87 -15.28
N GLU A 277 78.60 -80.01 -14.91
CA GLU A 277 77.15 -80.23 -14.89
C GLU A 277 76.47 -79.59 -13.67
N ASP A 278 77.19 -79.50 -12.55
CA ASP A 278 76.72 -78.93 -11.27
C ASP A 278 77.09 -77.44 -11.09
N MET A 279 77.81 -76.83 -12.04
CA MET A 279 78.25 -75.43 -11.93
C MET A 279 77.10 -74.45 -12.15
N ASP A 280 76.94 -73.50 -11.22
CA ASP A 280 76.17 -72.29 -11.48
C ASP A 280 76.84 -71.42 -12.55
N MET A 281 76.01 -70.64 -13.26
CA MET A 281 76.42 -69.79 -14.36
C MET A 281 77.42 -68.69 -13.94
N LEU A 282 77.32 -68.15 -12.71
CA LEU A 282 78.28 -67.17 -12.22
C LEU A 282 79.66 -67.79 -12.01
N VAL A 283 79.71 -68.98 -11.41
CA VAL A 283 80.95 -69.77 -11.22
C VAL A 283 81.57 -70.13 -12.57
N MET A 284 80.75 -70.53 -13.54
CA MET A 284 81.19 -70.82 -14.90
C MET A 284 81.75 -69.58 -15.61
N MET A 285 81.15 -68.40 -15.42
CA MET A 285 81.68 -67.13 -15.96
C MET A 285 83.00 -66.71 -15.31
N ASP A 286 83.16 -66.91 -14.00
CA ASP A 286 84.44 -66.65 -13.32
C ASP A 286 85.54 -67.64 -13.77
N MET A 287 85.24 -68.92 -13.97
CA MET A 287 86.16 -69.89 -14.57
C MET A 287 86.61 -69.47 -15.98
N ILE A 288 85.67 -69.08 -16.86
CA ILE A 288 85.98 -68.59 -18.22
C ILE A 288 86.86 -67.34 -18.17
N LYS A 289 86.56 -66.42 -17.25
CA LYS A 289 87.34 -65.18 -17.02
C LYS A 289 88.76 -65.48 -16.53
N GLU A 290 88.93 -66.41 -15.60
CA GLU A 290 90.25 -66.86 -15.13
C GLU A 290 91.06 -67.50 -16.26
N PHE A 291 90.46 -68.44 -17.01
CA PHE A 291 91.09 -69.03 -18.20
C PHE A 291 91.54 -67.99 -19.22
N ILE A 292 90.72 -66.95 -19.49
CA ILE A 292 91.10 -65.85 -20.40
C ILE A 292 92.28 -65.05 -19.86
N VAL A 293 92.33 -64.75 -18.55
CA VAL A 293 93.45 -64.04 -17.92
C VAL A 293 94.73 -64.88 -17.98
N GLU A 294 94.66 -66.16 -17.59
CA GLU A 294 95.78 -67.11 -17.69
C GLU A 294 96.31 -67.19 -19.12
N LYS A 295 95.42 -67.29 -20.11
CA LYS A 295 95.75 -67.38 -21.54
C LYS A 295 96.45 -66.12 -22.03
N VAL A 296 95.92 -64.93 -21.73
CA VAL A 296 96.51 -63.65 -22.13
C VAL A 296 97.87 -63.43 -21.46
N ASP A 297 98.04 -63.79 -20.18
CA ASP A 297 99.34 -63.65 -19.51
C ASP A 297 100.33 -64.78 -19.85
N MET A 298 99.87 -65.93 -20.32
CA MET A 298 100.70 -66.94 -20.99
C MET A 298 101.21 -66.41 -22.34
N GLU A 299 100.34 -65.83 -23.17
CA GLU A 299 100.70 -65.24 -24.47
C GLU A 299 101.62 -64.03 -24.31
N ARG A 300 101.37 -63.15 -23.35
CA ARG A 300 102.30 -62.03 -22.99
C ARG A 300 103.64 -62.51 -22.43
N ARG A 301 103.73 -63.73 -21.88
CA ARG A 301 105.02 -64.34 -21.49
C ARG A 301 105.72 -64.92 -22.72
N ALA A 302 105.03 -65.65 -23.58
CA ALA A 302 105.56 -66.18 -24.84
C ALA A 302 106.04 -65.07 -25.80
N LEU A 303 105.27 -63.99 -25.94
CA LEU A 303 105.65 -62.81 -26.74
C LEU A 303 106.88 -62.10 -26.16
N ARG A 304 107.00 -61.99 -24.83
CA ARG A 304 108.23 -61.47 -24.21
C ARG A 304 109.44 -62.37 -24.45
N LEU A 305 109.28 -63.70 -24.41
CA LEU A 305 110.36 -64.64 -24.75
C LEU A 305 110.79 -64.54 -26.22
N THR A 306 109.85 -64.37 -27.15
CA THR A 306 110.17 -64.20 -28.59
C THR A 306 110.81 -62.83 -28.89
N ALA A 307 110.38 -61.76 -28.21
CA ALA A 307 111.02 -60.44 -28.29
C ALA A 307 112.46 -60.48 -27.75
N SER A 308 112.68 -61.03 -26.55
CA SER A 308 114.02 -61.21 -25.97
C SER A 308 114.91 -62.15 -26.79
N GLY A 309 114.32 -63.07 -27.56
CA GLY A 309 115.05 -63.91 -28.52
C GLY A 309 115.50 -63.17 -29.79
N SER A 310 115.00 -61.96 -30.06
CA SER A 310 115.26 -61.22 -31.31
C SER A 310 116.42 -60.22 -31.23
N GLU A 311 116.73 -59.65 -30.05
CA GLU A 311 117.77 -58.62 -29.90
C GLU A 311 119.21 -59.17 -29.95
N MET A 312 119.39 -60.50 -29.93
CA MET A 312 120.71 -61.16 -29.94
C MET A 312 121.29 -61.44 -31.34
N MET A 313 120.60 -61.11 -32.44
CA MET A 313 121.01 -61.57 -33.78
C MET A 313 120.65 -60.63 -34.96
N LYS A 314 121.30 -59.45 -35.03
CA LYS A 314 122.00 -58.96 -36.25
C LYS A 314 122.58 -57.54 -36.12
N GLY A 315 123.87 -57.40 -36.41
CA GLY A 315 124.50 -56.11 -36.69
C GLY A 315 124.61 -55.82 -38.20
N SER A 316 124.22 -54.61 -38.61
CA SER A 316 124.67 -53.86 -39.81
C SER A 316 124.56 -54.48 -41.22
N ALA A 317 123.63 -53.96 -42.05
CA ALA A 317 123.80 -53.86 -43.53
C ALA A 317 122.78 -52.89 -44.22
N ASN A 318 123.03 -51.58 -44.10
CA ASN A 318 122.47 -50.44 -44.86
C ASN A 318 122.15 -50.67 -46.37
N ARG A 319 120.93 -50.32 -46.86
CA ARG A 319 120.71 -49.40 -48.02
C ARG A 319 119.27 -48.96 -48.39
N ARG A 320 119.16 -47.62 -48.55
CA ARG A 320 118.17 -46.73 -49.23
C ARG A 320 117.16 -47.28 -50.27
N ARG A 321 115.90 -46.82 -50.16
CA ARG A 321 115.15 -45.88 -51.05
C ARG A 321 113.82 -45.49 -50.37
N GLU A 322 113.44 -44.21 -50.22
CA GLU A 322 112.86 -43.27 -51.22
C GLU A 322 111.55 -43.78 -51.86
N GLY A 323 110.41 -43.07 -51.69
CA GLY A 323 109.17 -43.45 -52.40
C GLY A 323 107.82 -42.85 -51.95
N SER A 324 107.66 -41.52 -51.97
CA SER A 324 106.38 -40.77 -52.06
C SER A 324 105.28 -40.90 -50.98
N GLU A 325 104.70 -39.74 -50.68
CA GLU A 325 103.39 -39.53 -50.08
C GLU A 325 102.26 -39.96 -51.03
N VAL A 326 101.07 -40.27 -50.49
CA VAL A 326 99.77 -39.73 -50.94
C VAL A 326 98.86 -39.56 -49.72
N ALA A 327 98.35 -38.35 -49.49
CA ALA A 327 97.34 -38.09 -48.46
C ALA A 327 95.90 -38.19 -49.00
N ARG A 328 94.92 -38.38 -48.11
CA ARG A 328 93.57 -37.82 -48.31
C ARG A 328 92.81 -37.64 -47.00
N ASN A 329 92.30 -36.43 -46.81
CA ASN A 329 91.48 -36.04 -45.68
C ASN A 329 90.01 -36.42 -45.93
N ALA A 330 89.26 -36.68 -44.85
CA ALA A 330 87.80 -36.60 -44.85
C ALA A 330 87.28 -36.13 -43.48
N SER A 331 87.41 -34.83 -43.20
CA SER A 331 86.69 -34.23 -42.07
C SER A 331 85.21 -34.07 -42.41
N SER A 332 84.33 -34.31 -41.46
CA SER A 332 82.93 -33.86 -41.52
C SER A 332 82.44 -33.49 -40.13
N LYS A 333 82.82 -32.28 -39.70
CA LYS A 333 82.35 -31.64 -38.47
C LYS A 333 81.21 -30.69 -38.83
N VAL A 334 79.97 -31.09 -38.52
CA VAL A 334 78.81 -30.19 -38.59
C VAL A 334 78.39 -29.80 -37.18
N HIS A 335 78.82 -28.62 -36.74
CA HIS A 335 78.08 -27.88 -35.71
C HIS A 335 77.05 -27.01 -36.42
N LEU A 336 75.79 -27.12 -36.03
CA LEU A 336 74.89 -25.96 -36.00
C LEU A 336 74.35 -25.82 -34.57
N LYS A 337 74.15 -24.56 -34.17
CA LYS A 337 73.88 -24.13 -32.80
C LYS A 337 72.92 -22.94 -32.87
N SER A 338 72.12 -22.76 -31.83
CA SER A 338 71.10 -21.69 -31.69
C SER A 338 69.82 -21.97 -32.51
N THR A 339 68.65 -21.40 -32.19
CA THR A 339 68.40 -20.25 -31.28
C THR A 339 67.09 -20.41 -30.50
N SER A 340 66.91 -19.53 -29.52
CA SER A 340 65.68 -19.07 -28.87
C SER A 340 64.50 -18.80 -29.86
N LYS A 341 63.26 -18.53 -29.45
CA LYS A 341 62.80 -17.76 -28.26
C LYS A 341 61.32 -18.05 -27.92
N ALA A 342 60.85 -17.58 -26.75
CA ALA A 342 59.53 -17.89 -26.20
C ALA A 342 58.39 -16.92 -26.58
N SER A 343 57.15 -17.43 -26.55
CA SER A 343 55.89 -16.70 -26.34
C SER A 343 54.77 -17.74 -26.13
N GLY A 344 53.83 -17.62 -25.17
CA GLY A 344 53.72 -16.63 -24.09
C GLY A 344 52.38 -16.74 -23.33
N LYS A 345 52.27 -16.00 -22.21
CA LYS A 345 51.08 -15.75 -21.36
C LYS A 345 50.41 -16.94 -20.65
N SER A 346 50.39 -16.85 -19.31
CA SER A 346 49.45 -17.56 -18.43
C SER A 346 49.09 -16.70 -17.22
N ASP A 347 48.48 -15.53 -17.48
CA ASP A 347 47.61 -14.83 -16.52
C ASP A 347 46.27 -15.60 -16.44
N SER A 348 45.51 -15.67 -15.34
CA SER A 348 45.71 -15.30 -13.93
C SER A 348 44.46 -15.75 -13.13
N LEU A 349 44.56 -15.93 -11.79
CA LEU A 349 43.40 -15.95 -10.86
C LEU A 349 42.40 -17.13 -11.05
N SER A 350 41.45 -17.46 -10.16
CA SER A 350 41.30 -17.28 -8.69
C SER A 350 40.29 -18.32 -8.14
N SER A 351 40.34 -18.58 -6.83
CA SER A 351 39.48 -19.43 -6.00
C SER A 351 37.97 -19.46 -6.32
N SER A 352 37.32 -20.63 -6.14
CA SER A 352 36.21 -20.76 -5.16
C SER A 352 35.68 -22.20 -4.92
N LYS A 353 35.52 -22.50 -3.63
CA LYS A 353 34.52 -23.36 -2.96
C LYS A 353 33.75 -24.42 -3.76
N THR A 354 33.93 -25.68 -3.38
CA THR A 354 32.88 -26.70 -3.47
C THR A 354 31.89 -26.53 -2.30
N MET A 355 30.59 -26.57 -2.58
CA MET A 355 29.55 -26.95 -1.63
C MET A 355 28.45 -27.73 -2.35
N GLN A 356 28.20 -28.95 -1.88
CA GLN A 356 26.90 -29.64 -1.87
C GLN A 356 26.79 -30.32 -0.50
#